data_AF-A0A1F9VH20-F1
#
_entry.id   AF-A0A1F9VH20-F1
#
_cell.length_a   1.000
_cell.length_b   1.000
_cell.length_c   1.000
_cell.angle_alpha   90.00
_cell.angle_beta   90.00
_cell.angle_gamma   90.00
#
_symmetry.space_group_name_H-M   'P 1'
#
loop_
_entity.id
_entity.type
_entity.pdbx_description
1 polymer ?
#
loop_
_entity_poly.entity_id
_entity_poly.type
_entity_poly.pdbx_seq_one_letter_code
_entity_poly.pdbx_strand_id
1 'polypeptide(L)'
;MADNKNAPCCGPSKLVKIDFIKVKTLSQLTVGGKTVPVVGGAWSFNDHLGRIFVRLGLRRMNYAIKPGLYAVGLPEASSRVFVSANYKLSFDILRREVSGLNAWLLVIDTKGVNVWCAAGKGTFGTQELIASVRETGLDSTVSHRELVVPQLGASGVSAHLVKRDSKFNIVYGPVRARDIKKFLGNGAKADEDMRQVSFNLFDRLTVVLLELSLALKSVILITLALLAAALAAYYSGIFKSAYIQAYFLAAAVWTGYFSGTLLFAALLPWLPFRAFSLNGALAGFAGAFIALLSFGLFGHLDIYLFEIISFSAISSAVAAYLALNFTGSSTYTSLSGVKKELKYAIPAIAAGASAGLLVMIAGFIIKGAA
;
A
#
# COMPACT_ATOMS: atom_id res chain seq x y z
N MET A 1 -19.41 -22.31 -17.98
CA MET A 1 -20.46 -21.29 -17.76
C MET A 1 -20.41 -20.93 -16.29
N ALA A 2 -20.13 -19.72 -15.83
CA ALA A 2 -19.99 -18.42 -16.48
C ALA A 2 -18.84 -17.64 -15.83
N ASP A 3 -18.33 -16.68 -16.59
CA ASP A 3 -17.27 -15.73 -16.26
C ASP A 3 -17.38 -15.10 -14.86
N ASN A 4 -16.23 -14.99 -14.19
CA ASN A 4 -16.03 -13.92 -13.21
C ASN A 4 -14.62 -13.32 -13.35
N LYS A 5 -14.33 -12.85 -14.56
CA LYS A 5 -13.35 -11.80 -14.83
C LYS A 5 -14.08 -10.48 -14.62
N ASN A 6 -13.93 -9.85 -13.44
CA ASN A 6 -13.92 -8.39 -13.24
C ASN A 6 -14.26 -8.04 -11.78
N ALA A 7 -13.22 -7.79 -10.98
CA ALA A 7 -13.18 -6.67 -10.05
C ALA A 7 -11.77 -6.59 -9.42
N PRO A 8 -10.88 -5.74 -9.93
CA PRO A 8 -9.65 -5.43 -9.22
C PRO A 8 -9.86 -4.16 -8.40
N CYS A 9 -9.62 -4.24 -7.09
CA CYS A 9 -9.29 -3.09 -6.25
C CYS A 9 -7.99 -2.36 -6.72
N CYS A 10 -7.43 -2.75 -7.86
CA CYS A 10 -6.36 -2.08 -8.58
C CYS A 10 -6.55 -2.24 -10.11
N GLY A 11 -7.54 -1.59 -10.73
CA GLY A 11 -7.62 -1.32 -12.19
C GLY A 11 -7.54 -2.51 -13.18
N PRO A 12 -8.03 -2.37 -14.42
CA PRO A 12 -7.98 -3.45 -15.40
C PRO A 12 -6.54 -3.80 -15.77
N SER A 13 -6.26 -5.09 -15.93
CA SER A 13 -5.03 -5.65 -16.47
C SER A 13 -4.90 -5.33 -17.97
N LYS A 14 -4.62 -4.07 -18.31
CA LYS A 14 -3.91 -3.79 -19.56
C LYS A 14 -2.54 -4.43 -19.42
N LEU A 15 -2.04 -5.08 -20.48
CA LEU A 15 -0.64 -5.46 -20.60
C LEU A 15 0.18 -4.16 -20.61
N VAL A 16 0.43 -3.61 -19.42
CA VAL A 16 1.29 -2.45 -19.24
C VAL A 16 2.67 -2.93 -19.67
N LYS A 17 3.21 -2.31 -20.72
CA LYS A 17 4.61 -2.49 -21.09
C LYS A 17 5.43 -1.97 -19.91
N ILE A 18 5.92 -2.88 -19.07
CA ILE A 18 6.70 -2.51 -17.89
C ILE A 18 8.12 -2.21 -18.36
N ASP A 19 8.51 -0.95 -18.30
CA ASP A 19 9.91 -0.57 -18.50
C ASP A 19 10.72 -1.01 -17.29
N PHE A 20 11.55 -2.03 -17.49
CA PHE A 20 12.38 -2.58 -16.44
C PHE A 20 13.51 -1.62 -16.09
N ILE A 21 13.61 -1.29 -14.80
CA ILE A 21 14.70 -0.50 -14.26
C ILE A 21 15.95 -1.37 -14.25
N LYS A 22 17.01 -0.89 -14.91
CA LYS A 22 18.32 -1.54 -14.86
C LYS A 22 18.89 -1.42 -13.45
N VAL A 23 19.24 -2.56 -12.87
CA VAL A 23 19.97 -2.62 -11.59
C VAL A 23 21.46 -2.48 -11.90
N LYS A 24 22.20 -1.75 -11.06
CA LYS A 24 23.66 -1.67 -11.16
C LYS A 24 24.25 -3.07 -10.91
N THR A 25 24.86 -3.63 -11.94
CA THR A 25 25.60 -4.89 -11.88
C THR A 25 27.06 -4.61 -11.60
N LEU A 26 27.68 -5.38 -10.71
CA LEU A 26 29.11 -5.28 -10.39
C LEU A 26 29.96 -6.05 -11.42
N SER A 27 29.48 -7.22 -11.81
CA SER A 27 30.11 -8.10 -12.78
C SER A 27 29.06 -9.07 -13.36
N GLN A 28 29.51 -10.02 -14.16
CA GLN A 28 28.69 -11.09 -14.71
C GLN A 28 29.37 -12.43 -14.43
N LEU A 29 28.57 -13.43 -14.06
CA LEU A 29 29.01 -14.82 -13.91
C LEU A 29 28.46 -15.65 -15.04
N THR A 30 29.24 -16.56 -15.59
CA THR A 30 28.76 -17.53 -16.58
C THR A 30 28.49 -18.85 -15.87
N VAL A 31 27.23 -19.26 -15.81
CA VAL A 31 26.82 -20.54 -15.22
C VAL A 31 25.95 -21.29 -16.22
N GLY A 32 26.35 -22.54 -16.54
CA GLY A 32 25.62 -23.36 -17.50
C GLY A 32 25.43 -22.72 -18.88
N GLY A 33 26.41 -21.92 -19.34
CA GLY A 33 26.34 -21.19 -20.61
C GLY A 33 25.45 -19.93 -20.59
N LYS A 34 24.85 -19.57 -19.45
CA LYS A 34 24.07 -18.35 -19.27
C LYS A 34 24.83 -17.30 -18.47
N THR A 35 24.73 -16.05 -18.90
CA THR A 35 25.30 -14.90 -18.19
C THR A 35 24.34 -14.43 -17.10
N VAL A 36 24.76 -14.55 -15.83
CA VAL A 36 24.01 -14.12 -14.65
C VAL A 36 24.60 -12.82 -14.10
N PRO A 37 23.81 -11.75 -13.97
CA PRO A 37 24.28 -10.49 -13.37
C PRO A 37 24.60 -10.63 -11.88
N VAL A 38 25.77 -10.17 -11.47
CA VAL A 38 26.14 -10.04 -10.06
C VAL A 38 25.72 -8.67 -9.57
N VAL A 39 24.91 -8.63 -8.50
CA VAL A 39 24.41 -7.40 -7.89
C VAL A 39 25.04 -7.20 -6.52
N GLY A 40 25.39 -5.94 -6.23
CA GLY A 40 25.89 -5.56 -4.91
C GLY A 40 24.77 -5.49 -3.88
N GLY A 41 25.08 -5.74 -2.62
CA GLY A 41 24.14 -5.52 -1.51
C GLY A 41 24.02 -4.05 -1.10
N ALA A 42 25.07 -3.26 -1.32
CA ALA A 42 25.05 -1.82 -1.06
C ALA A 42 24.04 -1.11 -1.98
N TRP A 43 23.24 -0.24 -1.38
CA TRP A 43 22.29 0.59 -2.11
C TRP A 43 22.98 1.81 -2.69
N SER A 44 22.70 2.07 -3.96
CA SER A 44 23.10 3.33 -4.60
C SER A 44 22.18 4.47 -4.13
N PHE A 45 22.62 5.71 -4.33
CA PHE A 45 21.77 6.89 -4.10
C PHE A 45 20.42 6.79 -4.84
N ASN A 46 20.40 6.26 -6.06
CA ASN A 46 19.18 6.04 -6.84
C ASN A 46 18.25 4.98 -6.21
N ASP A 47 18.80 4.00 -5.50
CA ASP A 47 17.99 3.01 -4.77
C ASP A 47 17.34 3.65 -3.53
N HIS A 48 18.09 4.49 -2.80
CA HIS A 48 17.57 5.26 -1.68
C HIS A 48 16.46 6.23 -2.11
N LEU A 49 16.71 7.03 -3.16
CA LEU A 49 15.69 7.91 -3.74
C LEU A 49 14.48 7.14 -4.26
N GLY A 50 14.72 6.03 -4.96
CA GLY A 50 13.66 5.17 -5.48
C GLY A 50 12.75 4.64 -4.37
N ARG A 51 13.33 4.20 -3.23
CA ARG A 51 12.58 3.79 -2.04
C ARG A 51 11.69 4.92 -1.50
N ILE A 52 12.19 6.16 -1.46
CA ILE A 52 11.42 7.31 -0.98
C ILE A 52 10.27 7.60 -1.95
N PHE A 53 10.56 7.67 -3.25
CA PHE A 53 9.56 7.97 -4.27
C PHE A 53 8.41 6.98 -4.27
N VAL A 54 8.67 5.67 -4.23
CA VAL A 54 7.58 4.69 -4.22
C VAL A 54 6.77 4.70 -2.91
N ARG A 55 7.38 5.10 -1.79
CA ARG A 55 6.67 5.31 -0.51
C ARG A 55 5.78 6.56 -0.52
N LEU A 56 6.12 7.54 -1.35
CA LEU A 56 5.30 8.72 -1.64
C LEU A 56 4.37 8.50 -2.85
N GLY A 57 4.16 7.24 -3.28
CA GLY A 57 3.29 6.90 -4.41
C GLY A 57 3.85 7.25 -5.80
N LEU A 58 5.00 7.93 -5.89
CA LEU A 58 5.62 8.35 -7.14
C LEU A 58 6.24 7.16 -7.88
N ARG A 59 5.89 6.99 -9.15
CA ARG A 59 6.34 5.87 -10.03
C ARG A 59 6.09 4.48 -9.45
N ARG A 60 5.28 4.34 -8.40
CA ARG A 60 5.03 3.07 -7.69
C ARG A 60 4.53 1.97 -8.62
N MET A 61 3.69 2.32 -9.59
CA MET A 61 3.11 1.38 -10.55
C MET A 61 4.11 0.90 -11.62
N ASN A 62 5.23 1.62 -11.79
CA ASN A 62 6.26 1.34 -12.79
C ASN A 62 7.63 1.21 -12.10
N TYR A 63 7.71 0.38 -11.05
CA TYR A 63 8.93 0.19 -10.26
C TYR A 63 9.34 -1.28 -10.21
N ALA A 64 9.74 -1.82 -11.37
CA ALA A 64 10.07 -3.23 -11.54
C ALA A 64 11.45 -3.43 -12.18
N ILE A 65 12.05 -4.60 -11.93
CA ILE A 65 13.27 -5.08 -12.59
C ILE A 65 12.96 -6.26 -13.51
N LYS A 66 13.90 -6.61 -14.39
CA LYS A 66 13.74 -7.79 -15.25
C LYS A 66 13.68 -9.05 -14.39
N PRO A 67 12.66 -9.92 -14.53
CA PRO A 67 12.64 -11.23 -13.90
C PRO A 67 13.82 -12.09 -14.34
N GLY A 68 14.26 -13.02 -13.49
CA GLY A 68 15.36 -13.92 -13.78
C GLY A 68 16.24 -14.22 -12.59
N LEU A 69 17.38 -14.83 -12.86
CA LEU A 69 18.38 -15.20 -11.86
C LEU A 69 19.39 -14.06 -11.68
N TYR A 70 19.73 -13.76 -10.44
CA TYR A 70 20.77 -12.80 -10.07
C TYR A 70 21.70 -13.42 -9.03
N ALA A 71 22.96 -13.00 -9.00
CA ALA A 71 23.94 -13.43 -8.02
C ALA A 71 24.26 -12.33 -7.01
N VAL A 72 24.44 -12.68 -5.74
CA VAL A 72 25.03 -11.82 -4.71
C VAL A 72 26.32 -12.49 -4.23
N GLY A 73 27.42 -11.74 -4.22
CA GLY A 73 28.75 -12.28 -3.92
C GLY A 73 29.25 -13.18 -5.06
N LEU A 74 29.87 -14.29 -4.68
CA LEU A 74 30.36 -15.34 -5.59
C LEU A 74 29.65 -16.66 -5.25
N PRO A 75 28.38 -16.81 -5.64
CA PRO A 75 27.63 -18.03 -5.37
C PRO A 75 28.18 -19.23 -6.13
N GLU A 76 28.26 -20.35 -5.43
CA GLU A 76 28.61 -21.67 -5.95
C GLU A 76 27.36 -22.54 -6.15
N ALA A 77 27.52 -23.75 -6.67
CA ALA A 77 26.41 -24.70 -6.85
C ALA A 77 25.74 -25.11 -5.52
N SER A 78 26.46 -25.04 -4.40
CA SER A 78 25.94 -25.31 -3.04
C SER A 78 25.24 -24.10 -2.40
N SER A 79 25.33 -22.91 -3.02
CA SER A 79 24.81 -21.67 -2.45
C SER A 79 23.29 -21.62 -2.51
N ARG A 80 22.68 -21.11 -1.44
CA ARG A 80 21.21 -21.06 -1.30
C ARG A 80 20.56 -20.15 -2.33
N VAL A 81 19.32 -20.51 -2.69
CA VAL A 81 18.47 -19.72 -3.58
C VAL A 81 17.37 -19.03 -2.77
N PHE A 82 17.33 -17.71 -2.83
CA PHE A 82 16.26 -16.88 -2.26
C PHE A 82 15.32 -16.39 -3.35
N VAL A 83 14.01 -16.54 -3.14
CA VAL A 83 12.99 -16.16 -4.11
C VAL A 83 12.45 -14.77 -3.78
N SER A 84 12.27 -13.93 -4.80
CA SER A 84 11.65 -12.60 -4.66
C SER A 84 10.71 -12.26 -5.82
N ALA A 85 9.89 -11.25 -5.60
CA ALA A 85 9.12 -10.57 -6.62
C ALA A 85 10.00 -9.62 -7.46
N ASN A 86 9.63 -9.37 -8.72
CA ASN A 86 10.29 -8.38 -9.59
C ASN A 86 9.96 -6.92 -9.27
N TYR A 87 9.16 -6.64 -8.24
CA TYR A 87 9.05 -5.29 -7.70
C TYR A 87 10.40 -4.85 -7.12
N LYS A 88 10.98 -3.79 -7.69
CA LYS A 88 12.38 -3.42 -7.45
C LYS A 88 12.69 -3.21 -5.95
N LEU A 89 11.74 -2.65 -5.18
CA LEU A 89 11.95 -2.45 -3.74
C LEU A 89 12.03 -3.79 -2.98
N SER A 90 11.26 -4.81 -3.36
CA SER A 90 11.33 -6.15 -2.75
C SER A 90 12.71 -6.76 -3.00
N PHE A 91 13.16 -6.68 -4.25
CA PHE A 91 14.47 -7.15 -4.68
C PHE A 91 15.61 -6.40 -3.97
N ASP A 92 15.54 -5.07 -3.90
CA ASP A 92 16.58 -4.24 -3.27
C ASP A 92 16.73 -4.53 -1.78
N ILE A 93 15.59 -4.72 -1.09
CA ILE A 93 15.60 -5.14 0.32
C ILE A 93 16.27 -6.50 0.44
N LEU A 94 15.88 -7.48 -0.39
CA LEU A 94 16.47 -8.82 -0.32
C LEU A 94 17.99 -8.80 -0.55
N ARG A 95 18.48 -8.20 -1.65
CA ARG A 95 19.92 -8.17 -1.97
C ARG A 95 20.75 -7.48 -0.90
N ARG A 96 20.18 -6.49 -0.20
CA ARG A 96 20.85 -5.82 0.93
C ARG A 96 21.00 -6.74 2.13
N GLU A 97 19.93 -7.44 2.50
CA GLU A 97 19.95 -8.29 3.70
C GLU A 97 20.75 -9.58 3.49
N VAL A 98 20.83 -10.08 2.26
CA VAL A 98 21.74 -11.19 1.90
C VAL A 98 23.17 -10.72 1.61
N SER A 99 23.48 -9.43 1.78
CA SER A 99 24.84 -8.92 1.58
C SER A 99 25.82 -9.54 2.59
N GLY A 100 26.99 -9.94 2.10
CA GLY A 100 27.98 -10.71 2.84
C GLY A 100 27.74 -12.23 2.79
N LEU A 101 26.71 -12.68 2.06
CA LEU A 101 26.51 -14.08 1.72
C LEU A 101 26.79 -14.31 0.22
N ASN A 102 27.15 -15.54 -0.11
CA ASN A 102 27.17 -16.04 -1.48
C ASN A 102 25.82 -16.71 -1.74
N ALA A 103 24.98 -16.09 -2.57
CA ALA A 103 23.60 -16.53 -2.76
C ALA A 103 23.05 -16.25 -4.15
N TRP A 104 22.12 -17.09 -4.58
CA TRP A 104 21.31 -16.90 -5.78
C TRP A 104 19.99 -16.21 -5.43
N LEU A 105 19.59 -15.24 -6.24
CA LEU A 105 18.29 -14.58 -6.14
C LEU A 105 17.44 -14.95 -7.36
N LEU A 106 16.38 -15.73 -7.14
CA LEU A 106 15.40 -16.06 -8.17
C LEU A 106 14.26 -15.04 -8.14
N VAL A 107 14.20 -14.17 -9.14
CA VAL A 107 13.22 -13.08 -9.23
C VAL A 107 12.10 -13.47 -10.19
N ILE A 108 10.90 -13.67 -9.64
CA ILE A 108 9.69 -14.05 -10.40
C ILE A 108 8.99 -12.83 -10.97
N ASP A 109 8.39 -12.98 -12.16
CA ASP A 109 7.57 -11.92 -12.78
C ASP A 109 6.21 -11.72 -12.08
N THR A 110 6.22 -10.84 -11.10
CA THR A 110 5.01 -10.39 -10.38
C THR A 110 4.33 -9.18 -10.99
N LYS A 111 4.69 -8.79 -12.22
CA LYS A 111 4.21 -7.56 -12.89
C LYS A 111 4.47 -6.29 -12.07
N GLY A 112 5.61 -6.23 -11.38
CA GLY A 112 5.96 -5.08 -10.55
C GLY A 112 5.11 -4.94 -9.28
N VAL A 113 4.62 -6.05 -8.72
CA VAL A 113 3.89 -6.07 -7.44
C VAL A 113 4.75 -6.73 -6.36
N ASN A 114 4.70 -6.24 -5.12
CA ASN A 114 5.48 -6.84 -4.02
C ASN A 114 5.04 -8.29 -3.73
N VAL A 115 5.85 -9.03 -2.96
CA VAL A 115 5.61 -10.47 -2.66
C VAL A 115 4.21 -10.72 -2.08
N TRP A 116 3.81 -10.00 -1.03
CA TRP A 116 2.56 -10.28 -0.32
C TRP A 116 1.33 -10.02 -1.19
N CYS A 117 1.27 -8.86 -1.85
CA CYS A 117 0.18 -8.51 -2.73
C CYS A 117 0.15 -9.42 -3.97
N ALA A 118 1.31 -9.79 -4.51
CA ALA A 118 1.39 -10.68 -5.67
C ALA A 118 0.98 -12.11 -5.32
N ALA A 119 1.29 -12.59 -4.12
CA ALA A 119 0.86 -13.92 -3.66
C ALA A 119 -0.66 -13.98 -3.50
N GLY A 120 -1.28 -12.94 -2.92
CA GLY A 120 -2.74 -12.84 -2.82
C GLY A 120 -3.44 -12.70 -4.18
N LYS A 121 -2.76 -12.14 -5.19
CA LYS A 121 -3.28 -12.02 -6.57
C LYS A 121 -2.97 -13.24 -7.44
N GLY A 122 -2.10 -14.14 -7.00
CA GLY A 122 -1.64 -15.31 -7.74
C GLY A 122 -0.44 -15.09 -8.66
N THR A 123 0.07 -13.86 -8.85
CA THR A 123 1.24 -13.61 -9.71
C THR A 123 2.59 -13.90 -9.04
N PHE A 124 2.59 -14.06 -7.71
CA PHE A 124 3.64 -14.76 -6.98
C PHE A 124 3.09 -16.12 -6.59
N GLY A 125 2.93 -16.98 -7.59
CA GLY A 125 2.22 -18.25 -7.47
C GLY A 125 3.10 -19.46 -7.75
N THR A 126 2.49 -20.63 -7.54
CA THR A 126 3.10 -21.94 -7.78
C THR A 126 3.58 -22.10 -9.22
N GLN A 127 2.74 -21.71 -10.19
CA GLN A 127 3.03 -21.90 -11.61
C GLN A 127 4.13 -20.95 -12.08
N GLU A 128 4.08 -19.70 -11.64
CA GLU A 128 5.08 -18.67 -11.94
C GLU A 128 6.45 -19.04 -11.37
N LEU A 129 6.48 -19.63 -10.17
CA LEU A 129 7.72 -20.13 -9.58
C LEU A 129 8.29 -21.33 -10.37
N ILE A 130 7.46 -22.31 -10.73
CA ILE A 130 7.89 -23.47 -11.52
C ILE A 130 8.42 -23.02 -12.90
N ALA A 131 7.71 -22.11 -13.57
CA ALA A 131 8.14 -21.52 -14.83
C ALA A 131 9.50 -20.83 -14.68
N SER A 132 9.66 -19.99 -13.64
CA SER A 132 10.91 -19.28 -13.37
C SER A 132 12.09 -20.23 -13.12
N VAL A 133 11.89 -21.33 -12.40
CA VAL A 133 12.92 -22.38 -12.21
C VAL A 133 13.38 -22.96 -13.54
N ARG A 134 12.44 -23.29 -14.44
CA ARG A 134 12.74 -23.87 -15.76
C ARG A 134 13.42 -22.87 -16.69
N GLU A 135 12.88 -21.65 -16.80
CA GLU A 135 13.41 -20.60 -17.68
C GLU A 135 14.84 -20.19 -17.30
N THR A 136 15.10 -20.11 -16.00
CA THR A 136 16.44 -19.77 -15.50
C THR A 136 17.41 -20.94 -15.63
N GLY A 137 16.95 -22.19 -15.74
CA GLY A 137 17.81 -23.38 -15.71
C GLY A 137 18.44 -23.56 -14.34
N LEU A 138 17.66 -23.30 -13.28
CA LEU A 138 18.18 -23.33 -11.91
C LEU A 138 18.61 -24.74 -11.49
N ASP A 139 17.99 -25.76 -12.06
CA ASP A 139 18.30 -27.18 -11.84
C ASP A 139 19.73 -27.57 -12.24
N SER A 140 20.32 -26.90 -13.23
CA SER A 140 21.73 -27.06 -13.62
C SER A 140 22.67 -26.05 -12.97
N THR A 141 22.12 -25.02 -12.31
CA THR A 141 22.89 -23.97 -11.63
C THR A 141 23.27 -24.36 -10.20
N VAL A 142 22.36 -25.04 -9.48
CA VAL A 142 22.59 -25.48 -8.10
C VAL A 142 22.60 -27.01 -7.96
N SER A 143 23.44 -27.52 -7.07
CA SER A 143 23.57 -28.95 -6.77
C SER A 143 22.47 -29.48 -5.84
N HIS A 144 21.73 -28.58 -5.18
CA HIS A 144 20.63 -28.92 -4.29
C HIS A 144 19.26 -28.63 -4.93
N ARG A 145 18.18 -28.99 -4.22
CA ARG A 145 16.79 -28.81 -4.67
C ARG A 145 15.97 -28.13 -3.59
N GLU A 146 16.40 -26.96 -3.14
CA GLU A 146 15.73 -26.16 -2.11
C GLU A 146 15.61 -24.70 -2.52
N LEU A 147 14.44 -24.10 -2.29
CA LEU A 147 14.18 -22.68 -2.54
C LEU A 147 13.67 -22.03 -1.26
N VAL A 148 14.32 -20.94 -0.84
CA VAL A 148 13.86 -20.13 0.29
C VAL A 148 12.84 -19.11 -0.21
N VAL A 149 11.57 -19.33 0.11
CA VAL A 149 10.45 -18.45 -0.26
C VAL A 149 10.07 -17.59 0.94
N PRO A 150 9.81 -16.27 0.79
CA PRO A 150 9.38 -15.44 1.90
C PRO A 150 8.07 -15.95 2.53
N GLN A 151 7.90 -15.81 3.84
CA GLN A 151 6.73 -16.31 4.57
C GLN A 151 5.40 -15.83 3.95
N LEU A 152 5.34 -14.55 3.55
CA LEU A 152 4.14 -13.95 2.95
C LEU A 152 3.85 -14.42 1.51
N GLY A 153 4.72 -15.25 0.93
CA GLY A 153 4.47 -15.96 -0.33
C GLY A 153 3.64 -17.23 -0.16
N ALA A 154 3.45 -17.73 1.07
CA ALA A 154 2.78 -19.00 1.35
C ALA A 154 1.32 -19.05 0.86
N SER A 155 0.64 -17.91 0.76
CA SER A 155 -0.74 -17.86 0.25
C SER A 155 -0.84 -18.10 -1.26
N GLY A 156 0.25 -17.94 -2.02
CA GLY A 156 0.28 -18.15 -3.48
C GLY A 156 1.08 -19.38 -3.93
N VAL A 157 2.07 -19.80 -3.13
CA VAL A 157 2.98 -20.91 -3.46
C VAL A 157 2.63 -22.15 -2.64
N SER A 158 2.26 -23.23 -3.33
CA SER A 158 2.02 -24.55 -2.75
C SER A 158 3.29 -25.40 -2.82
N ALA A 159 3.91 -25.63 -1.67
CA ALA A 159 5.16 -26.39 -1.57
C ALA A 159 5.08 -27.80 -2.18
N HIS A 160 3.93 -28.49 -2.01
CA HIS A 160 3.74 -29.84 -2.53
C HIS A 160 3.70 -29.87 -4.06
N LEU A 161 3.02 -28.90 -4.68
CA LEU A 161 2.93 -28.81 -6.14
C LEU A 161 4.28 -28.41 -6.75
N VAL A 162 5.01 -27.47 -6.13
CA VAL A 162 6.37 -27.13 -6.58
C VAL A 162 7.27 -28.37 -6.53
N LYS A 163 7.28 -29.12 -5.42
CA LYS A 163 8.09 -30.34 -5.30
C LYS A 163 7.74 -31.37 -6.36
N ARG A 164 6.46 -31.58 -6.64
CA ARG A 164 6.01 -32.53 -7.66
C ARG A 164 6.53 -32.15 -9.05
N ASP A 165 6.38 -30.88 -9.43
CA ASP A 165 6.47 -30.39 -10.81
C ASP A 165 7.83 -29.75 -11.18
N SER A 166 8.65 -29.37 -10.18
CA SER A 166 10.02 -28.85 -10.38
C SER A 166 11.10 -29.63 -9.63
N LYS A 167 10.72 -30.58 -8.75
CA LYS A 167 11.62 -31.32 -7.84
C LYS A 167 12.28 -30.47 -6.75
N PHE A 168 12.02 -29.17 -6.69
CA PHE A 168 12.50 -28.30 -5.62
C PHE A 168 11.59 -28.34 -4.39
N ASN A 169 12.18 -28.48 -3.22
CA ASN A 169 11.51 -28.30 -1.94
C ASN A 169 11.43 -26.81 -1.61
N ILE A 170 10.31 -26.38 -1.04
CA ILE A 170 10.13 -25.01 -0.54
C ILE A 170 10.47 -24.99 0.95
N VAL A 171 11.34 -24.06 1.33
CA VAL A 171 11.55 -23.66 2.73
C VAL A 171 10.98 -22.26 2.88
N TYR A 172 10.00 -22.09 3.75
CA TYR A 172 9.48 -20.76 4.05
C TYR A 172 10.44 -20.02 4.98
N GLY A 173 11.07 -18.99 4.45
CA GLY A 173 11.92 -18.05 5.19
C GLY A 173 11.11 -17.01 5.96
N PRO A 174 11.77 -16.02 6.58
CA PRO A 174 11.10 -15.03 7.42
C PRO A 174 10.18 -14.08 6.65
N VAL A 175 9.27 -13.41 7.37
CA VAL A 175 8.45 -12.30 6.88
C VAL A 175 9.33 -11.12 6.46
N ARG A 176 10.32 -10.76 7.28
CA ARG A 176 11.23 -9.63 7.03
C ARG A 176 12.58 -10.16 6.57
N ALA A 177 13.10 -9.61 5.47
CA ALA A 177 14.39 -10.02 4.93
C ALA A 177 15.56 -9.81 5.91
N ARG A 178 15.47 -8.84 6.83
CA ARG A 178 16.52 -8.56 7.83
C ARG A 178 16.81 -9.76 8.73
N ASP A 179 15.84 -10.65 8.89
CA ASP A 179 15.95 -11.82 9.75
C ASP A 179 16.60 -13.01 9.04
N ILE A 180 16.97 -12.90 7.74
CA ILE A 180 17.55 -13.99 6.95
C ILE A 180 18.82 -14.54 7.62
N LYS A 181 19.72 -13.70 8.10
CA LYS A 181 20.96 -14.18 8.73
C LYS A 181 20.69 -14.99 10.00
N LYS A 182 19.75 -14.54 10.84
CA LYS A 182 19.29 -15.27 12.03
C LYS A 182 18.59 -16.58 11.63
N PHE A 183 17.72 -16.54 10.63
CA PHE A 183 17.06 -17.73 10.06
C PHE A 183 18.07 -18.79 9.59
N LEU A 184 19.15 -18.38 8.91
CA LEU A 184 20.21 -19.29 8.49
C LEU A 184 21.00 -19.84 9.68
N GLY A 185 21.29 -19.02 10.70
CA GLY A 185 21.91 -19.44 11.95
C GLY A 185 21.09 -20.50 12.70
N ASN A 186 19.76 -20.45 12.57
CA ASN A 186 18.83 -21.43 13.12
C ASN A 186 18.64 -22.69 12.24
N GLY A 187 19.59 -22.97 11.33
CA GLY A 187 19.51 -24.12 10.44
C GLY A 187 18.39 -24.01 9.40
N ALA A 188 18.12 -22.80 8.90
CA ALA A 188 17.04 -22.50 7.96
C ALA A 188 15.64 -22.84 8.49
N LYS A 189 15.41 -22.58 9.78
CA LYS A 189 14.10 -22.69 10.44
C LYS A 189 13.67 -21.33 10.95
N ALA A 190 12.51 -20.85 10.47
CA ALA A 190 11.91 -19.62 10.96
C ALA A 190 11.29 -19.85 12.35
N ASP A 191 11.68 -19.02 13.32
CA ASP A 191 11.06 -18.98 14.65
C ASP A 191 9.69 -18.28 14.59
N GLU A 192 9.00 -18.19 15.73
CA GLU A 192 7.65 -17.62 15.78
C GLU A 192 7.65 -16.13 15.40
N ASP A 193 8.59 -15.34 15.92
CA ASP A 193 8.72 -13.92 15.62
C ASP A 193 8.94 -13.66 14.12
N MET A 194 9.77 -14.49 13.46
CA MET A 194 10.02 -14.41 12.02
C MET A 194 8.78 -14.70 11.17
N ARG A 195 7.78 -15.41 11.71
CA ARG A 195 6.55 -15.77 10.99
C ARG A 195 5.44 -14.74 11.15
N GLN A 196 5.56 -13.82 12.10
CA GLN A 196 4.53 -12.85 12.41
C GLN A 196 4.80 -11.49 11.76
N VAL A 197 3.72 -10.82 11.35
CA VAL A 197 3.76 -9.41 10.93
C VAL A 197 3.36 -8.57 12.13
N SER A 198 4.33 -7.89 12.75
CA SER A 198 4.01 -6.78 13.66
C SER A 198 3.42 -5.64 12.82
N PHE A 199 2.20 -5.17 13.14
CA PHE A 199 1.62 -3.96 12.52
C PHE A 199 1.62 -2.81 13.54
N ASN A 200 2.84 -2.44 13.96
CA ASN A 200 3.08 -1.42 14.97
C ASN A 200 2.90 0.00 14.40
N LEU A 201 3.07 1.03 15.24
CA LEU A 201 2.92 2.42 14.82
C LEU A 201 3.87 2.79 13.66
N PHE A 202 5.11 2.32 13.66
CA PHE A 202 6.06 2.60 12.59
C PHE A 202 5.60 2.00 11.25
N ASP A 203 5.15 0.75 11.25
CA ASP A 203 4.63 0.10 10.04
C ASP A 203 3.41 0.87 9.50
N ARG A 204 2.51 1.32 10.39
CA ARG A 204 1.37 2.15 10.03
C ARG A 204 1.77 3.50 9.45
N LEU A 205 2.73 4.20 10.05
CA LEU A 205 3.23 5.48 9.54
C LEU A 205 3.78 5.35 8.12
N THR A 206 4.37 4.20 7.77
CA THR A 206 4.80 3.98 6.38
C THR A 206 3.64 3.92 5.38
N VAL A 207 2.47 3.41 5.81
CA VAL A 207 1.23 3.41 5.03
C VAL A 207 0.63 4.81 5.01
N VAL A 208 0.61 5.51 6.15
CA VAL A 208 0.08 6.87 6.24
C VAL A 208 0.76 7.83 5.26
N LEU A 209 2.09 7.79 5.14
CA LEU A 209 2.81 8.65 4.19
C LEU A 209 2.35 8.45 2.75
N LEU A 210 2.08 7.20 2.38
CA LEU A 210 1.57 6.85 1.07
C LEU A 210 0.12 7.34 0.90
N GLU A 211 -0.76 7.10 1.88
CA GLU A 211 -2.17 7.53 1.80
C GLU A 211 -2.30 9.06 1.75
N LEU A 212 -1.48 9.78 2.51
CA LEU A 212 -1.37 11.23 2.42
C LEU A 212 -1.00 11.63 0.98
N SER A 213 0.08 11.07 0.43
CA SER A 213 0.54 11.44 -0.92
C SER A 213 -0.49 11.14 -2.02
N LEU A 214 -1.25 10.05 -1.92
CA LEU A 214 -2.24 9.65 -2.92
C LEU A 214 -3.50 10.51 -2.85
N ALA A 215 -3.98 10.84 -1.65
CA ALA A 215 -5.19 11.63 -1.48
C ALA A 215 -4.97 13.14 -1.60
N LEU A 216 -3.72 13.63 -1.40
CA LEU A 216 -3.39 15.06 -1.43
C LEU A 216 -3.84 15.76 -2.72
N LYS A 217 -3.61 15.13 -3.89
CA LYS A 217 -4.02 15.73 -5.18
C LYS A 217 -5.52 15.97 -5.24
N SER A 218 -6.32 14.98 -4.81
CA SER A 218 -7.77 15.09 -4.79
C SER A 218 -8.24 16.16 -3.80
N VAL A 219 -7.65 16.22 -2.61
CA VAL A 219 -7.95 17.23 -1.59
C VAL A 219 -7.66 18.64 -2.08
N ILE A 220 -6.51 18.85 -2.74
CA ILE A 220 -6.17 20.15 -3.34
C ILE A 220 -7.16 20.52 -4.44
N LEU A 221 -7.49 19.59 -5.35
CA LEU A 221 -8.45 19.87 -6.42
C LEU A 221 -9.85 20.21 -5.89
N ILE A 222 -10.32 19.49 -4.86
CA ILE A 222 -11.59 19.81 -4.19
C ILE A 222 -11.53 21.20 -3.55
N THR A 223 -10.42 21.52 -2.85
CA THR A 223 -10.23 22.84 -2.24
C THR A 223 -10.26 23.95 -3.30
N LEU A 224 -9.54 23.79 -4.41
CA LEU A 224 -9.53 24.76 -5.51
C LEU A 224 -10.91 24.90 -6.15
N ALA A 225 -11.66 23.82 -6.31
CA ALA A 225 -13.02 23.85 -6.83
C ALA A 225 -13.97 24.62 -5.90
N LEU A 226 -13.86 24.41 -4.57
CA LEU A 226 -14.64 25.16 -3.58
C LEU A 226 -14.29 26.66 -3.59
N LEU A 227 -13.01 27.01 -3.69
CA LEU A 227 -12.57 28.40 -3.78
C LEU A 227 -13.05 29.07 -5.08
N ALA A 228 -12.97 28.35 -6.22
CA ALA A 228 -13.48 28.85 -7.49
C ALA A 228 -15.00 29.07 -7.46
N ALA A 229 -15.75 28.16 -6.84
CA ALA A 229 -17.20 28.29 -6.65
C ALA A 229 -17.54 29.49 -5.75
N ALA A 230 -16.80 29.70 -4.65
CA ALA A 230 -16.97 30.87 -3.80
C ALA A 230 -16.65 32.18 -4.54
N LEU A 231 -15.60 32.20 -5.36
CA LEU A 231 -15.23 33.38 -6.16
C LEU A 231 -16.33 33.71 -7.19
N ALA A 232 -16.86 32.70 -7.87
CA ALA A 232 -17.97 32.86 -8.81
C ALA A 232 -19.23 33.41 -8.12
N ALA A 233 -19.56 32.88 -6.93
CA ALA A 233 -20.70 33.36 -6.13
C ALA A 233 -20.51 34.79 -5.60
N TYR A 234 -19.27 35.20 -5.34
CA TYR A 234 -18.94 36.56 -4.95
C TYR A 234 -19.14 37.54 -6.11
N TYR A 235 -18.63 37.23 -7.31
CA TYR A 235 -18.75 38.10 -8.49
C TYR A 235 -20.14 38.15 -9.10
N SER A 236 -20.94 37.10 -8.95
CA SER A 236 -22.34 37.11 -9.40
C SER A 236 -23.23 38.05 -8.56
N GLY A 237 -22.70 38.60 -7.46
CA GLY A 237 -23.43 39.50 -6.57
C GLY A 237 -24.49 38.80 -5.72
N ILE A 238 -24.65 37.48 -5.90
CA ILE A 238 -25.70 36.71 -5.24
C ILE A 238 -25.38 36.59 -3.74
N PHE A 239 -24.12 36.34 -3.35
CA PHE A 239 -23.79 36.12 -1.94
C PHE A 239 -22.34 36.52 -1.58
N LYS A 240 -22.19 37.65 -0.89
CA LYS A 240 -20.86 38.14 -0.46
C LYS A 240 -20.16 37.22 0.55
N SER A 241 -20.88 36.40 1.32
CA SER A 241 -20.34 35.53 2.39
C SER A 241 -19.86 34.15 1.92
N ALA A 242 -19.91 33.85 0.60
CA ALA A 242 -19.59 32.53 0.06
C ALA A 242 -18.15 32.05 0.37
N TYR A 243 -17.20 32.97 0.59
CA TYR A 243 -15.81 32.64 0.93
C TYR A 243 -15.66 31.98 2.31
N ILE A 244 -16.45 32.40 3.31
CA ILE A 244 -16.41 31.83 4.67
C ILE A 244 -16.84 30.36 4.62
N GLN A 245 -17.86 30.07 3.81
CA GLN A 245 -18.38 28.71 3.68
C GLN A 245 -17.45 27.80 2.90
N ALA A 246 -16.87 28.28 1.80
CA ALA A 246 -15.86 27.51 1.09
C ALA A 246 -14.64 27.23 1.97
N TYR A 247 -14.21 28.19 2.79
CA TYR A 247 -13.16 27.96 3.79
C TYR A 247 -13.56 26.86 4.77
N PHE A 248 -14.78 26.91 5.30
CA PHE A 248 -15.25 25.97 6.31
C PHE A 248 -15.45 24.54 5.74
N LEU A 249 -15.98 24.41 4.52
CA LEU A 249 -16.05 23.14 3.79
C LEU A 249 -14.66 22.59 3.46
N ALA A 250 -13.73 23.44 3.01
CA ALA A 250 -12.35 23.04 2.78
C ALA A 250 -11.71 22.55 4.09
N ALA A 251 -11.87 23.28 5.19
CA ALA A 251 -11.37 22.89 6.51
C ALA A 251 -11.96 21.54 6.97
N ALA A 252 -13.23 21.27 6.70
CA ALA A 252 -13.85 19.97 6.98
C ALA A 252 -13.22 18.83 6.18
N VAL A 253 -12.95 19.06 4.88
CA VAL A 253 -12.26 18.09 4.00
C VAL A 253 -10.82 17.85 4.48
N TRP A 254 -10.07 18.90 4.80
CA TRP A 254 -8.71 18.78 5.34
C TRP A 254 -8.69 18.05 6.69
N THR A 255 -9.65 18.35 7.56
CA THR A 255 -9.81 17.67 8.85
C THR A 255 -10.10 16.18 8.65
N GLY A 256 -11.02 15.83 7.74
CA GLY A 256 -11.30 14.45 7.38
C GLY A 256 -10.09 13.75 6.75
N TYR A 257 -9.32 14.45 5.92
CA TYR A 257 -8.09 13.95 5.32
C TYR A 257 -7.04 13.57 6.35
N PHE A 258 -6.70 14.47 7.29
CA PHE A 258 -5.75 14.17 8.35
C PHE A 258 -6.30 13.15 9.36
N SER A 259 -7.60 13.18 9.63
CA SER A 259 -8.22 12.26 10.57
C SER A 259 -8.29 10.83 10.04
N GLY A 260 -8.68 10.65 8.77
CA GLY A 260 -8.75 9.34 8.13
C GLY A 260 -7.40 8.72 7.80
N THR A 261 -6.33 9.51 7.80
CA THR A 261 -4.97 9.04 7.53
C THR A 261 -4.14 8.94 8.82
N LEU A 262 -3.78 10.07 9.43
CA LEU A 262 -2.90 10.14 10.60
C LEU A 262 -3.61 9.67 11.87
N LEU A 263 -4.73 10.30 12.22
CA LEU A 263 -5.41 10.05 13.49
C LEU A 263 -5.93 8.61 13.56
N PHE A 264 -6.57 8.15 12.48
CA PHE A 264 -7.04 6.78 12.33
C PHE A 264 -5.92 5.76 12.53
N ALA A 265 -4.79 5.92 11.84
CA ALA A 265 -3.68 4.98 11.93
C ALA A 265 -3.00 4.97 13.31
N ALA A 266 -2.89 6.14 13.94
CA ALA A 266 -2.40 6.28 15.30
C ALA A 266 -3.35 5.57 16.28
N LEU A 267 -4.65 5.82 16.18
CA LEU A 267 -5.65 5.32 17.11
C LEU A 267 -6.10 3.87 16.86
N LEU A 268 -5.72 3.27 15.73
CA LEU A 268 -6.17 1.95 15.30
C LEU A 268 -6.23 0.84 16.38
N PRO A 269 -5.29 0.70 17.35
CA PRO A 269 -5.36 -0.34 18.37
C PRO A 269 -6.50 -0.14 19.36
N TRP A 270 -6.93 1.11 19.55
CA TRP A 270 -7.91 1.51 20.56
C TRP A 270 -9.29 1.78 19.95
N LEU A 271 -9.42 1.71 18.62
CA LEU A 271 -10.70 1.93 17.95
C LEU A 271 -11.62 0.70 18.15
N PRO A 272 -12.89 0.91 18.52
CA PRO A 272 -13.73 -0.15 19.07
C PRO A 272 -14.39 -1.04 18.01
N PHE A 273 -14.49 -0.60 16.75
CA PHE A 273 -15.23 -1.33 15.73
C PHE A 273 -14.33 -2.29 14.94
N ARG A 274 -14.93 -3.35 14.38
CA ARG A 274 -14.25 -4.23 13.41
C ARG A 274 -14.16 -3.61 12.02
N ALA A 275 -15.12 -2.75 11.66
CA ALA A 275 -15.20 -2.09 10.36
C ALA A 275 -14.29 -0.85 10.33
N PHE A 276 -13.46 -0.74 9.29
CA PHE A 276 -12.56 0.38 9.07
C PHE A 276 -13.31 1.69 8.81
N SER A 277 -14.40 1.63 8.06
CA SER A 277 -15.27 2.77 7.76
C SER A 277 -15.89 3.40 9.01
N LEU A 278 -16.37 2.59 9.96
CA LEU A 278 -16.92 3.10 11.23
C LEU A 278 -15.83 3.72 12.12
N ASN A 279 -14.68 3.05 12.23
CA ASN A 279 -13.53 3.59 12.95
C ASN A 279 -12.99 4.87 12.30
N GLY A 280 -13.01 4.95 10.97
CA GLY A 280 -12.64 6.15 10.20
C GLY A 280 -13.64 7.29 10.40
N ALA A 281 -14.94 6.99 10.39
CA ALA A 281 -15.97 7.97 10.72
C ALA A 281 -15.79 8.50 12.15
N LEU A 282 -15.52 7.62 13.12
CA LEU A 282 -15.24 8.01 14.50
C LEU A 282 -14.00 8.90 14.61
N ALA A 283 -12.91 8.56 13.91
CA ALA A 283 -11.71 9.39 13.86
C ALA A 283 -12.00 10.76 13.22
N GLY A 284 -12.78 10.80 12.13
CA GLY A 284 -13.21 12.04 11.49
C GLY A 284 -14.09 12.91 12.37
N PHE A 285 -15.00 12.31 13.14
CA PHE A 285 -15.83 13.00 14.12
C PHE A 285 -14.99 13.58 15.26
N ALA A 286 -14.05 12.80 15.81
CA ALA A 286 -13.12 13.28 16.83
C ALA A 286 -12.25 14.44 16.31
N GLY A 287 -11.74 14.33 15.07
CA GLY A 287 -11.01 15.41 14.43
C GLY A 287 -11.86 16.67 14.22
N ALA A 288 -13.13 16.50 13.81
CA ALA A 288 -14.07 17.59 13.68
C ALA A 288 -14.34 18.30 15.01
N PHE A 289 -14.56 17.52 16.07
CA PHE A 289 -14.75 18.06 17.42
C PHE A 289 -13.55 18.92 17.87
N ILE A 290 -12.32 18.42 17.67
CA ILE A 290 -11.09 19.15 18.00
C ILE A 290 -10.96 20.44 17.16
N ALA A 291 -11.21 20.36 15.85
CA ALA A 291 -11.11 21.52 14.96
C ALA A 291 -12.14 22.61 15.30
N LEU A 292 -13.40 22.22 15.53
CA LEU A 292 -14.47 23.14 15.90
C LEU A 292 -14.25 23.77 17.28
N LEU A 293 -13.76 23.00 18.25
CA LEU A 293 -13.38 23.53 19.57
C LEU A 293 -12.23 24.55 19.44
N SER A 294 -11.26 24.28 18.57
CA SER A 294 -10.17 25.22 18.29
C SER A 294 -10.69 26.51 17.63
N PHE A 295 -11.64 26.40 16.69
CA PHE A 295 -12.27 27.58 16.10
C PHE A 295 -13.09 28.38 17.12
N GLY A 296 -13.79 27.73 18.06
CA GLY A 296 -14.54 28.44 19.10
C GLY A 296 -13.65 29.09 20.18
N LEU A 297 -12.50 28.49 20.49
CA LEU A 297 -11.57 29.01 21.50
C LEU A 297 -10.64 30.12 20.97
N PHE A 298 -10.20 30.01 19.71
CA PHE A 298 -9.18 30.90 19.13
C PHE A 298 -9.69 31.72 17.95
N GLY A 299 -10.82 31.35 17.35
CA GLY A 299 -11.46 32.08 16.27
C GLY A 299 -12.65 32.89 16.81
N HIS A 300 -12.65 34.19 16.56
CA HIS A 300 -13.85 35.02 16.76
C HIS A 300 -14.87 34.79 15.63
N LEU A 301 -15.20 33.52 15.35
CA LEU A 301 -16.18 33.13 14.33
C LEU A 301 -17.45 32.63 15.01
N ASP A 302 -18.58 33.23 14.68
CA ASP A 302 -19.90 32.73 15.09
C ASP A 302 -20.20 31.45 14.29
N ILE A 303 -20.07 30.29 14.95
CA ILE A 303 -20.34 28.98 14.35
C ILE A 303 -21.77 28.57 14.69
N TYR A 304 -22.58 28.31 13.67
CA TYR A 304 -23.97 27.94 13.79
C TYR A 304 -24.13 26.42 13.77
N LEU A 305 -25.25 25.92 14.27
CA LEU A 305 -25.49 24.48 14.40
C LEU A 305 -25.37 23.73 13.07
N PHE A 306 -25.85 24.29 11.96
CA PHE A 306 -25.77 23.65 10.65
C PHE A 306 -24.32 23.54 10.14
N GLU A 307 -23.45 24.50 10.50
CA GLU A 307 -22.02 24.44 10.19
C GLU A 307 -21.38 23.31 10.99
N ILE A 308 -21.65 23.20 12.29
CA ILE A 308 -21.15 22.09 13.12
C ILE A 308 -21.56 20.73 12.54
N ILE A 309 -22.84 20.57 12.19
CA ILE A 309 -23.37 19.32 11.63
C ILE A 309 -22.70 19.01 10.29
N SER A 310 -22.61 19.99 9.38
CA SER A 310 -22.01 19.81 8.07
C SER A 310 -20.52 19.48 8.16
N PHE A 311 -19.76 20.21 8.98
CA PHE A 311 -18.33 19.96 9.20
C PHE A 311 -18.10 18.55 9.69
N SER A 312 -18.85 18.15 10.73
CA SER A 312 -18.73 16.83 11.35
C SER A 312 -19.09 15.72 10.37
N ALA A 313 -20.16 15.88 9.59
CA ALA A 313 -20.59 14.91 8.59
C ALA A 313 -19.56 14.75 7.46
N ILE A 314 -19.05 15.85 6.91
CA ILE A 314 -18.05 15.83 5.82
C ILE A 314 -16.72 15.27 6.31
N SER A 315 -16.20 15.73 7.45
CA SER A 315 -14.96 15.21 8.01
C SER A 315 -15.07 13.71 8.32
N SER A 316 -16.19 13.26 8.88
CA SER A 316 -16.45 11.83 9.13
C SER A 316 -16.53 11.02 7.84
N ALA A 317 -17.22 11.51 6.82
CA ALA A 317 -17.35 10.82 5.54
C ALA A 317 -16.01 10.70 4.81
N VAL A 318 -15.24 11.78 4.74
CA VAL A 318 -13.89 11.78 4.13
C VAL A 318 -12.97 10.84 4.91
N ALA A 319 -12.98 10.92 6.25
CA ALA A 319 -12.13 10.06 7.08
C ALA A 319 -12.51 8.57 6.95
N ALA A 320 -13.81 8.26 6.93
CA ALA A 320 -14.32 6.90 6.71
C ALA A 320 -13.89 6.34 5.35
N TYR A 321 -13.96 7.14 4.29
CA TYR A 321 -13.52 6.74 2.97
C TYR A 321 -12.02 6.42 2.93
N LEU A 322 -11.19 7.31 3.50
CA LEU A 322 -9.74 7.11 3.53
C LEU A 322 -9.31 5.94 4.42
N ALA A 323 -10.01 5.71 5.53
CA ALA A 323 -9.75 4.57 6.41
C ALA A 323 -9.91 3.21 5.70
N LEU A 324 -10.80 3.12 4.70
CA LEU A 324 -10.96 1.88 3.91
C LEU A 324 -9.69 1.46 3.17
N ASN A 325 -8.75 2.38 2.89
CA ASN A 325 -7.49 2.04 2.23
C ASN A 325 -6.55 1.21 3.13
N PHE A 326 -6.72 1.26 4.46
CA PHE A 326 -5.93 0.46 5.40
C PHE A 326 -6.37 -1.01 5.47
N THR A 327 -7.52 -1.36 4.87
CA THR A 327 -8.00 -2.75 4.85
C THR A 327 -7.03 -3.71 4.14
N GLY A 328 -6.25 -3.22 3.18
CA GLY A 328 -5.26 -4.01 2.43
C GLY A 328 -3.84 -4.03 3.02
N SER A 329 -3.60 -3.33 4.13
CA SER A 329 -2.29 -3.24 4.78
C SER A 329 -2.26 -3.76 6.23
N SER A 330 -3.43 -3.95 6.83
CA SER A 330 -3.59 -4.53 8.17
C SER A 330 -3.55 -6.06 8.19
N THR A 331 -3.33 -6.65 9.36
CA THR A 331 -3.13 -8.10 9.55
C THR A 331 -4.38 -8.88 9.95
N TYR A 332 -5.52 -8.22 10.19
CA TYR A 332 -6.73 -8.83 10.74
C TYR A 332 -7.96 -8.75 9.81
N THR A 333 -7.77 -8.31 8.57
CA THR A 333 -8.83 -8.26 7.55
C THR A 333 -8.85 -9.53 6.71
N SER A 334 -10.02 -9.85 6.17
CA SER A 334 -10.21 -10.93 5.19
C SER A 334 -10.87 -10.38 3.93
N LEU A 335 -10.57 -10.96 2.77
CA LEU A 335 -11.10 -10.50 1.48
C LEU A 335 -12.64 -10.48 1.45
N SER A 336 -13.28 -11.49 2.01
CA SER A 336 -14.74 -11.58 2.11
C SER A 336 -15.32 -10.52 3.04
N GLY A 337 -14.66 -10.26 4.17
CA GLY A 337 -15.04 -9.21 5.11
C GLY A 337 -14.96 -7.82 4.48
N VAL A 338 -13.85 -7.52 3.79
CA VAL A 338 -13.67 -6.23 3.10
C VAL A 338 -14.71 -6.03 2.00
N LYS A 339 -15.00 -7.05 1.19
CA LYS A 339 -16.06 -6.96 0.17
C LYS A 339 -17.43 -6.66 0.78
N LYS A 340 -17.76 -7.30 1.91
CA LYS A 340 -19.01 -7.05 2.64
C LYS A 340 -19.03 -5.61 3.16
N GLU A 341 -17.95 -5.15 3.78
CA GLU A 341 -17.86 -3.79 4.30
C GLU A 341 -18.05 -2.75 3.18
N LEU A 342 -17.30 -2.85 2.08
CA LEU A 342 -17.38 -1.89 0.98
C LEU A 342 -18.78 -1.78 0.38
N LYS A 343 -19.51 -2.91 0.28
CA LYS A 343 -20.88 -2.94 -0.26
C LYS A 343 -21.83 -2.03 0.50
N TYR A 344 -21.70 -1.94 1.82
CA TYR A 344 -22.59 -1.13 2.66
C TYR A 344 -21.99 0.24 3.03
N ALA A 345 -20.67 0.30 3.24
CA ALA A 345 -19.98 1.50 3.68
C ALA A 345 -19.94 2.58 2.59
N ILE A 346 -19.65 2.23 1.32
CA ILE A 346 -19.53 3.24 0.26
C ILE A 346 -20.84 4.04 0.07
N PRO A 347 -22.02 3.40 -0.08
CA PRO A 347 -23.28 4.14 -0.16
C PRO A 347 -23.57 4.98 1.09
N ALA A 348 -23.30 4.45 2.28
CA ALA A 348 -23.53 5.16 3.53
C ALA A 348 -22.62 6.40 3.68
N ILE A 349 -21.34 6.28 3.30
CA ILE A 349 -20.39 7.40 3.28
C ILE A 349 -20.85 8.47 2.30
N ALA A 350 -21.27 8.07 1.09
CA ALA A 350 -21.77 9.01 0.08
C ALA A 350 -23.04 9.73 0.57
N ALA A 351 -23.97 9.00 1.19
CA ALA A 351 -25.18 9.60 1.77
C ALA A 351 -24.84 10.59 2.89
N GLY A 352 -23.91 10.24 3.79
CA GLY A 352 -23.44 11.14 4.86
C GLY A 352 -22.78 12.41 4.34
N ALA A 353 -21.90 12.29 3.33
CA ALA A 353 -21.28 13.44 2.69
C ALA A 353 -22.31 14.36 2.01
N SER A 354 -23.25 13.76 1.27
CA SER A 354 -24.33 14.51 0.60
C SER A 354 -25.24 15.21 1.61
N ALA A 355 -25.62 14.54 2.70
CA ALA A 355 -26.40 15.15 3.77
C ALA A 355 -25.66 16.34 4.40
N GLY A 356 -24.36 16.20 4.68
CA GLY A 356 -23.53 17.30 5.19
C GLY A 356 -23.49 18.49 4.23
N LEU A 357 -23.37 18.24 2.92
CA LEU A 357 -23.41 19.30 1.90
C LEU A 357 -24.78 19.99 1.84
N LEU A 358 -25.88 19.23 1.86
CA LEU A 358 -27.23 19.77 1.83
C LEU A 358 -27.53 20.63 3.06
N VAL A 359 -27.08 20.21 4.25
CA VAL A 359 -27.21 21.00 5.48
C VAL A 359 -26.46 22.32 5.38
N MET A 360 -25.26 22.33 4.76
CA MET A 360 -24.52 23.58 4.52
C MET A 360 -25.29 24.51 3.57
N ILE A 361 -25.79 23.97 2.46
CA ILE A 361 -26.56 24.75 1.47
C ILE A 361 -27.84 25.31 2.10
N ALA A 362 -28.56 24.52 2.89
CA ALA A 362 -29.73 24.99 3.61
C ALA A 362 -29.38 26.12 4.59
N GLY A 363 -28.33 25.95 5.38
CA GLY A 363 -27.83 26.99 6.28
C GLY A 363 -27.40 28.27 5.57
N PHE A 364 -26.81 28.13 4.37
CA PHE A 364 -26.46 29.25 3.50
C PHE A 364 -27.68 30.03 3.01
N ILE A 365 -28.72 29.34 2.54
CA ILE A 365 -29.97 29.96 2.09
C ILE A 365 -30.63 30.70 3.25
N ILE A 366 -30.68 30.09 4.43
CA ILE A 366 -31.30 30.69 5.63
C ILE A 366 -30.54 31.96 6.06
N LYS A 367 -29.20 31.94 6.07
CA LYS A 367 -28.38 33.11 6.42
C LYS A 367 -28.39 34.20 5.36
N GLY A 368 -28.51 33.85 4.08
CA GLY A 368 -28.54 34.82 2.98
C GLY A 368 -29.91 35.47 2.76
N ALA A 369 -30.98 34.87 3.30
CA ALA A 369 -32.33 35.41 3.28
C ALA A 369 -32.67 36.29 4.50
N ALA A 370 -31.81 36.29 5.52
CA ALA A 370 -31.85 37.17 6.69
C ALA A 370 -30.88 38.34 6.49
#